data_AF-A0A401I5K3-F1
#
_entry.id   AF-A0A401I5K3-F1
#
_cell.length_a   1.000
_cell.length_b   1.000
_cell.length_c   1.000
_cell.angle_alpha   90.00
_cell.angle_beta   90.00
_cell.angle_gamma   90.00
#
_symmetry.space_group_name_H-M   'P 1'
#
loop_
_entity.id
_entity.type
_entity.pdbx_description
1 polymer ?
#
loop_
_entity_poly.entity_id
_entity_poly.type
_entity_poly.pdbx_seq_one_letter_code
_entity_poly.pdbx_strand_id
1 'polypeptide(L)'
;MQIIYPYGDHSRSLFAQVREVSGDVTRRFQAFRIGGRLAAQEIRKTYDGGRLILIGHSGGGAAAYQAARILDAAGQLGDCRIVQIGSPRVPITPEFRERVCYIHAVDELGRLKDPITKLGSWGGWTRSGFALPRWNGAKYAPAHIEPITVVGGHADYFRHDMPFVDAQQVSNMDKTIAKAWAWLQRAIQPPAQLE
;
A
#
# COMPACT_ATOMS: atom_id res chain seq x y z
N MET A 1 -10.99 11.87 -10.69
CA MET A 1 -10.39 10.56 -10.35
C MET A 1 -9.66 10.05 -11.59
N GLN A 2 -8.36 9.77 -11.49
CA GLN A 2 -7.54 9.28 -12.60
C GLN A 2 -7.04 7.87 -12.28
N ILE A 3 -7.10 6.97 -13.25
CA ILE A 3 -6.52 5.64 -13.14
C ILE A 3 -5.13 5.66 -13.77
N ILE A 4 -4.14 5.15 -13.05
CA ILE A 4 -2.75 5.05 -13.51
C ILE A 4 -2.36 3.58 -13.49
N TYR A 5 -1.76 3.11 -14.58
CA TYR A 5 -1.21 1.77 -14.70
C TYR A 5 0.32 1.85 -14.65
N PRO A 6 0.93 1.93 -13.45
CA PRO A 6 2.38 2.14 -13.29
C PRO A 6 3.24 1.03 -13.91
N TYR A 7 2.64 -0.05 -14.37
CA TYR A 7 3.30 -1.21 -14.93
C TYR A 7 2.68 -1.67 -16.27
N GLY A 8 1.88 -0.80 -16.91
CA GLY A 8 1.15 -1.06 -18.15
C GLY A 8 -0.20 -1.73 -17.95
N ASP A 9 -1.01 -1.73 -19.02
CA ASP A 9 -2.25 -2.50 -19.12
C ASP A 9 -1.92 -3.98 -18.88
N HIS A 10 -2.83 -4.74 -18.28
CA HIS A 10 -2.68 -6.10 -17.73
C HIS A 10 -1.98 -7.19 -18.60
N SER A 11 -1.50 -6.84 -19.79
CA SER A 11 -0.74 -7.63 -20.77
C SER A 11 0.68 -8.09 -20.38
N ARG A 12 1.33 -7.52 -19.36
CA ARG A 12 2.61 -8.06 -18.84
C ARG A 12 2.49 -8.39 -17.36
N SER A 13 2.47 -9.68 -17.03
CA SER A 13 2.31 -10.14 -15.66
C SER A 13 3.56 -9.83 -14.83
N LEU A 14 3.59 -8.63 -14.23
CA LEU A 14 4.37 -8.39 -13.02
C LEU A 14 4.14 -9.48 -11.98
N PHE A 15 2.94 -10.06 -11.98
CA PHE A 15 2.61 -11.22 -11.16
C PHE A 15 3.53 -12.42 -11.42
N ALA A 16 3.82 -12.74 -12.70
CA ALA A 16 4.80 -13.78 -13.03
C ALA A 16 6.21 -13.32 -12.67
N GLN A 17 6.60 -12.07 -12.95
CA GLN A 17 7.95 -11.58 -12.58
C GLN A 17 8.17 -11.55 -11.06
N VAL A 18 7.17 -11.17 -10.27
CA VAL A 18 7.25 -11.13 -8.80
C VAL A 18 7.24 -12.55 -8.22
N ARG A 19 6.52 -13.49 -8.84
CA ARG A 19 6.44 -14.90 -8.42
C ARG A 19 7.65 -15.74 -8.85
N GLU A 20 8.18 -15.52 -10.05
CA GLU A 20 9.39 -16.19 -10.57
C GLU A 20 10.65 -15.76 -9.81
N VAL A 21 10.68 -14.52 -9.32
CA VAL A 21 11.87 -13.96 -8.67
C VAL A 21 11.82 -14.24 -7.16
N SER A 22 11.35 -15.43 -6.74
CA SER A 22 11.14 -15.82 -5.33
C SER A 22 12.42 -15.76 -4.45
N GLY A 23 13.61 -15.58 -5.05
CA GLY A 23 14.89 -15.38 -4.33
C GLY A 23 15.58 -14.00 -4.45
N ASP A 24 15.26 -13.14 -5.42
CA ASP A 24 16.10 -11.96 -5.72
C ASP A 24 15.45 -10.63 -5.29
N VAL A 25 15.73 -10.24 -4.05
CA VAL A 25 15.16 -9.07 -3.38
C VAL A 25 15.49 -7.76 -4.12
N THR A 26 16.68 -7.65 -4.71
CA THR A 26 17.19 -6.46 -5.42
C THR A 26 16.40 -6.15 -6.69
N ARG A 27 16.10 -7.16 -7.53
CA ARG A 27 15.30 -6.98 -8.76
C ARG A 27 13.86 -6.54 -8.45
N ARG A 28 13.28 -7.03 -7.34
CA ARG A 28 11.94 -6.61 -6.89
C ARG A 28 11.91 -5.13 -6.51
N PHE A 29 12.91 -4.67 -5.77
CA PHE A 29 13.03 -3.24 -5.45
C PHE A 29 13.22 -2.37 -6.69
N GLN A 30 13.92 -2.86 -7.73
CA GLN A 30 14.02 -2.15 -9.00
C GLN A 30 12.67 -2.02 -9.71
N ALA A 31 11.88 -3.10 -9.80
CA ALA A 31 10.55 -3.05 -10.39
C ALA A 31 9.65 -2.02 -9.69
N PHE A 32 9.62 -2.01 -8.35
CA PHE A 32 8.82 -1.02 -7.60
C PHE A 32 9.27 0.42 -7.86
N ARG A 33 10.57 0.65 -8.00
CA ARG A 33 11.12 1.99 -8.33
C ARG A 33 10.72 2.46 -9.73
N ILE A 34 10.69 1.55 -10.71
CA ILE A 34 10.23 1.89 -12.08
C ILE A 34 8.76 2.30 -12.05
N GLY A 35 7.90 1.50 -11.41
CA GLY A 35 6.47 1.83 -11.31
C GLY A 35 6.20 3.13 -10.56
N GLY A 36 6.95 3.39 -9.49
CA GLY A 36 6.86 4.67 -8.76
C GLY A 36 7.26 5.87 -9.61
N ARG A 37 8.29 5.75 -10.46
CA ARG A 37 8.69 6.82 -11.39
C ARG A 37 7.62 7.08 -12.44
N LEU A 38 7.05 6.04 -13.04
CA LEU A 38 5.99 6.16 -14.03
C LEU A 38 4.73 6.79 -13.41
N ALA A 39 4.32 6.32 -12.22
CA ALA A 39 3.22 6.94 -11.49
C ALA A 39 3.48 8.42 -11.16
N ALA A 40 4.69 8.78 -10.70
CA ALA A 40 5.02 10.18 -10.44
C ALA A 40 4.98 11.04 -11.71
N GLN A 41 5.41 10.50 -12.86
CA GLN A 41 5.32 11.20 -14.14
C GLN A 41 3.87 11.43 -14.56
N GLU A 42 2.99 10.43 -14.42
CA GLU A 42 1.56 10.59 -14.74
C GLU A 42 0.87 11.57 -13.80
N ILE A 43 1.17 11.51 -12.49
CA ILE A 43 0.62 12.45 -11.51
C ILE A 43 1.04 13.89 -11.86
N ARG A 44 2.30 14.14 -12.23
CA ARG A 44 2.77 15.49 -12.60
C ARG A 44 2.02 16.12 -13.78
N LYS A 45 1.45 15.32 -14.67
CA LYS A 45 0.72 15.85 -15.83
C LYS A 45 -0.60 16.48 -15.44
N THR A 46 -1.19 16.07 -14.32
CA THR A 46 -2.56 16.40 -13.94
C THR A 46 -2.69 17.01 -12.55
N TYR A 47 -1.69 16.83 -11.69
CA TYR A 47 -1.66 17.37 -10.34
C TYR A 47 -1.17 18.82 -10.36
N ASP A 48 -2.04 19.73 -9.94
CA ASP A 48 -1.84 21.18 -9.88
C ASP A 48 -1.69 21.71 -8.44
N GLY A 49 -1.71 20.82 -7.45
CA GLY A 49 -1.54 21.15 -6.02
C GLY A 49 -2.68 20.64 -5.15
N GLY A 50 -2.66 21.03 -3.87
CA GLY A 50 -3.68 20.59 -2.90
C GLY A 50 -3.47 19.16 -2.40
N ARG A 51 -4.56 18.52 -1.95
CA ARG A 51 -4.52 17.20 -1.32
C ARG A 51 -4.53 16.08 -2.37
N LEU A 52 -3.53 15.21 -2.33
CA LEU A 52 -3.41 14.05 -3.20
C LEU A 52 -3.80 12.76 -2.47
N ILE A 53 -4.78 12.02 -2.98
CA ILE A 53 -5.13 10.69 -2.47
C ILE A 53 -4.70 9.63 -3.49
N LEU A 54 -3.86 8.70 -3.06
CA LEU A 54 -3.35 7.61 -3.87
C LEU A 54 -3.86 6.29 -3.32
N ILE A 55 -4.59 5.52 -4.13
CA ILE A 55 -5.10 4.20 -3.76
C ILE A 55 -4.48 3.20 -4.74
N GLY A 56 -3.78 2.20 -4.22
CA GLY A 56 -3.07 1.23 -5.04
C GLY A 56 -3.23 -0.19 -4.53
N HIS A 57 -3.57 -1.11 -5.44
CA HIS A 57 -3.64 -2.54 -5.18
C HIS A 57 -2.37 -3.25 -5.62
N SER A 58 -1.95 -4.28 -4.89
CA SER A 58 -0.77 -5.08 -5.22
C SER A 58 0.47 -4.19 -5.44
N GLY A 59 1.23 -4.40 -6.52
CA GLY A 59 2.34 -3.54 -6.91
C GLY A 59 1.95 -2.05 -7.07
N GLY A 60 0.71 -1.74 -7.43
CA GLY A 60 0.19 -0.37 -7.50
C GLY A 60 0.26 0.36 -6.15
N GLY A 61 0.09 -0.35 -5.04
CA GLY A 61 0.25 0.22 -3.69
C GLY A 61 1.69 0.62 -3.39
N ALA A 62 2.65 -0.21 -3.78
CA ALA A 62 4.07 0.11 -3.69
C ALA A 62 4.45 1.27 -4.63
N ALA A 63 3.95 1.28 -5.87
CA ALA A 63 4.16 2.35 -6.84
C ALA A 63 3.59 3.69 -6.33
N ALA A 64 2.38 3.70 -5.77
CA ALA A 64 1.75 4.89 -5.20
C ALA A 64 2.63 5.53 -4.11
N TYR A 65 3.13 4.72 -3.17
CA TYR A 65 4.03 5.22 -2.13
C TYR A 65 5.37 5.74 -2.70
N GLN A 66 5.97 5.02 -3.65
CA GLN A 66 7.21 5.48 -4.29
C GLN A 66 6.99 6.77 -5.09
N ALA A 67 5.85 6.92 -5.74
CA ALA A 67 5.50 8.14 -6.47
C ALA A 67 5.38 9.34 -5.52
N ALA A 68 4.68 9.17 -4.39
CA ALA A 68 4.59 10.20 -3.36
C ALA A 68 5.98 10.62 -2.86
N ARG A 69 6.86 9.67 -2.56
CA ARG A 69 8.25 9.99 -2.18
C ARG A 69 9.03 10.77 -3.24
N ILE A 70 8.83 10.45 -4.52
CA ILE A 70 9.51 11.13 -5.63
C ILE A 70 9.00 12.57 -5.77
N LEU A 71 7.70 12.80 -5.58
CA LEU A 71 7.10 14.13 -5.62
C LEU A 71 7.51 14.97 -4.40
N ASP A 72 7.50 14.36 -3.22
CA ASP A 72 7.91 14.99 -1.95
C ASP A 72 9.38 15.42 -1.99
N ALA A 73 10.28 14.54 -2.44
CA ALA A 73 11.70 14.86 -2.62
C ALA A 73 11.96 15.97 -3.65
N ALA A 74 11.01 16.22 -4.56
CA ALA A 74 11.08 17.30 -5.53
C ALA A 74 10.43 18.61 -5.03
N GLY A 75 9.88 18.63 -3.80
CA GLY A 75 9.10 19.76 -3.28
C GLY A 75 7.76 19.97 -4.01
N GLN A 76 7.27 18.93 -4.70
CA GLN A 76 6.09 18.97 -5.54
C GLN A 76 4.89 18.28 -4.90
N LEU A 77 4.97 17.89 -3.62
CA LEU A 77 3.89 17.22 -2.92
C LEU A 77 3.36 18.10 -1.79
N GLY A 78 2.08 18.42 -1.84
CA GLY A 78 1.36 19.02 -0.72
C GLY A 78 0.93 17.97 0.31
N ASP A 79 -0.31 18.09 0.79
CA ASP A 79 -0.91 17.07 1.65
C ASP A 79 -1.19 15.79 0.85
N CYS A 80 -0.90 14.60 1.41
CA CYS A 80 -1.20 13.34 0.73
C CYS A 80 -1.64 12.21 1.64
N ARG A 81 -2.49 11.32 1.12
CA ARG A 81 -2.92 10.08 1.79
C ARG A 81 -2.76 8.91 0.83
N ILE A 82 -2.20 7.81 1.33
CA ILE A 82 -1.85 6.64 0.53
C ILE A 82 -2.53 5.41 1.12
N VAL A 83 -3.34 4.71 0.33
CA VAL A 83 -3.94 3.44 0.70
C VAL A 83 -3.28 2.33 -0.13
N GLN A 84 -2.61 1.40 0.55
CA GLN A 84 -1.99 0.23 -0.04
C GLN A 84 -2.85 -1.00 0.25
N ILE A 85 -3.37 -1.66 -0.78
CA ILE A 85 -4.31 -2.78 -0.65
C ILE A 85 -3.65 -4.04 -1.18
N GLY A 86 -3.43 -5.05 -0.33
CA GLY A 86 -2.76 -6.29 -0.72
C GLY A 86 -1.34 -6.08 -1.27
N SER A 87 -0.70 -4.96 -0.95
CA SER A 87 0.58 -4.56 -1.55
C SER A 87 1.76 -5.34 -0.97
N PRO A 88 2.86 -5.57 -1.71
CA PRO A 88 4.12 -5.97 -1.09
C PRO A 88 4.58 -4.90 -0.09
N ARG A 89 5.28 -5.33 0.96
CA ARG A 89 5.79 -4.47 2.02
C ARG A 89 7.01 -3.70 1.54
N VAL A 90 6.93 -2.38 1.64
CA VAL A 90 8.03 -1.46 1.36
C VAL A 90 8.29 -0.61 2.61
N PRO A 91 9.56 -0.33 2.97
CA PRO A 91 9.86 0.52 4.12
C PRO A 91 9.23 1.91 4.00
N ILE A 92 8.40 2.28 4.98
CA ILE A 92 7.75 3.58 5.08
C ILE A 92 8.68 4.54 5.84
N THR A 93 9.02 5.68 5.24
CA THR A 93 9.85 6.69 5.91
C THR A 93 9.04 7.39 7.00
N PRO A 94 9.70 7.93 8.05
CA PRO A 94 9.00 8.53 9.19
C PRO A 94 7.97 9.58 8.81
N GLU A 95 8.25 10.40 7.79
CA GLU A 95 7.41 11.51 7.33
C GLU A 95 6.08 11.03 6.71
N PHE A 96 6.07 9.81 6.19
CA PHE A 96 4.89 9.18 5.58
C PHE A 96 4.16 8.23 6.53
N ARG A 97 4.68 7.98 7.73
CA ARG A 97 4.17 6.93 8.62
C ARG A 97 2.67 7.06 8.92
N GLU A 98 2.21 8.28 9.20
CA GLU A 98 0.80 8.62 9.47
C GLU A 98 -0.02 8.84 8.18
N ARG A 99 0.65 8.92 7.02
CA ARG A 99 0.01 9.20 5.72
C ARG A 99 -0.30 7.94 4.92
N VAL A 100 0.09 6.77 5.42
CA VAL A 100 -0.08 5.47 4.74
C VAL A 100 -1.00 4.56 5.56
N CYS A 101 -2.03 4.04 4.90
CA CYS A 101 -2.84 2.93 5.39
C CYS A 101 -2.58 1.68 4.57
N TYR A 102 -2.32 0.57 5.25
CA TYR A 102 -2.02 -0.71 4.65
C TYR A 102 -3.13 -1.71 4.95
N ILE A 103 -3.93 -2.05 3.94
CA ILE A 103 -5.03 -3.00 4.02
C ILE A 103 -4.56 -4.35 3.49
N HIS A 104 -4.80 -5.43 4.24
CA HIS A 104 -4.40 -6.77 3.81
C HIS A 104 -5.38 -7.86 4.21
N ALA A 105 -5.43 -8.91 3.40
CA ALA A 105 -6.30 -10.05 3.64
C ALA A 105 -5.74 -10.97 4.74
N VAL A 106 -6.63 -11.36 5.64
CA VAL A 106 -6.43 -12.40 6.65
C VAL A 106 -7.50 -13.48 6.54
N ASP A 107 -7.22 -14.66 7.09
CA ASP A 107 -8.24 -15.69 7.34
C ASP A 107 -9.02 -15.40 8.64
N GLU A 108 -9.96 -16.27 8.97
CA GLU A 108 -10.80 -16.17 10.19
C GLU A 108 -9.97 -16.23 11.49
N LEU A 109 -8.75 -16.77 11.43
CA LEU A 109 -7.81 -16.84 12.55
C LEU A 109 -6.83 -15.65 12.57
N GLY A 110 -7.01 -14.66 11.69
CA GLY A 110 -6.14 -13.48 11.57
C GLY A 110 -4.80 -13.74 10.87
N ARG A 111 -4.60 -14.92 10.26
CA ARG A 111 -3.35 -15.27 9.57
C ARG A 111 -3.33 -14.67 8.17
N LEU A 112 -2.14 -14.28 7.70
CA LEU A 112 -1.95 -13.70 6.37
C LEU A 112 -2.37 -14.65 5.25
N LYS A 113 -3.46 -14.27 4.56
CA LYS A 113 -4.03 -15.02 3.44
C LYS A 113 -3.39 -14.62 2.10
N ASP A 114 -3.02 -13.35 1.96
CA ASP A 114 -2.47 -12.81 0.73
C ASP A 114 -0.95 -13.06 0.62
N PRO A 115 -0.48 -13.86 -0.36
CA PRO A 115 0.95 -14.12 -0.53
C PRO A 115 1.76 -12.88 -0.93
N ILE A 116 1.15 -11.89 -1.60
CA ILE A 116 1.84 -10.67 -2.01
C ILE A 116 2.21 -9.83 -0.79
N THR A 117 1.37 -9.83 0.25
CA THR A 117 1.61 -9.09 1.50
C THR A 117 2.76 -9.67 2.32
N LYS A 118 3.21 -10.90 2.01
CA LYS A 118 4.38 -11.55 2.61
C LYS A 118 5.69 -11.12 1.94
N LEU A 119 5.63 -10.47 0.78
CA LEU A 119 6.80 -10.02 0.05
C LEU A 119 7.33 -8.71 0.61
N GLY A 120 8.65 -8.56 0.59
CA GLY A 120 9.33 -7.39 1.12
C GLY A 120 9.32 -7.35 2.65
N SER A 121 9.67 -6.21 3.23
CA SER A 121 9.77 -6.07 4.68
C SER A 121 9.63 -4.62 5.11
N TRP A 122 9.00 -4.42 6.25
CA TRP A 122 9.09 -3.18 7.03
C TRP A 122 10.24 -3.21 8.03
N GLY A 123 10.97 -4.33 8.09
CA GLY A 123 11.93 -4.58 9.13
C GLY A 123 13.21 -3.77 8.97
N GLY A 124 13.90 -3.59 10.08
CA GLY A 124 15.22 -3.00 10.10
C GLY A 124 15.92 -3.19 11.44
N TRP A 125 17.24 -3.06 11.42
CA TRP A 125 18.05 -3.10 12.62
C TRP A 125 17.76 -1.88 13.50
N THR A 126 17.45 -2.14 14.77
CA THR A 126 17.31 -1.11 15.79
C THR A 126 18.48 -1.24 16.76
N ARG A 127 19.16 -0.13 17.02
CA ARG A 127 20.18 -0.01 18.05
C ARG A 127 19.64 0.88 19.17
N SER A 128 19.83 0.47 20.42
CA SER A 128 19.48 1.28 21.58
C SER A 128 20.68 1.29 22.54
N GLY A 129 21.43 2.39 22.56
CA GLY A 129 22.57 2.59 23.46
C GLY A 129 23.55 1.41 23.50
N PHE A 130 23.79 0.88 24.71
CA PHE A 130 24.68 -0.25 24.97
C PHE A 130 24.11 -1.64 24.65
N ALA A 131 22.89 -1.74 24.12
CA ALA A 131 22.29 -3.03 23.79
C ALA A 131 22.75 -3.55 22.42
N LEU A 132 22.81 -4.88 22.27
CA LEU A 132 23.08 -5.53 20.99
C LEU A 132 22.02 -5.13 19.94
N PRO A 133 22.42 -4.91 18.67
CA PRO A 133 21.48 -4.62 17.60
C PRO A 133 20.42 -5.71 17.50
N ARG A 134 19.14 -5.32 17.52
CA ARG A 134 18.01 -6.25 17.35
C ARG A 134 17.28 -5.98 16.05
N TRP A 135 16.87 -7.05 15.38
CA TRP A 135 15.98 -6.93 14.23
C TRP A 135 14.57 -6.59 14.71
N ASN A 136 14.00 -5.49 14.20
CA ASN A 136 12.61 -5.12 14.44
C ASN A 136 11.86 -5.25 13.12
N GLY A 137 10.94 -6.21 13.01
CA GLY A 137 10.15 -6.48 11.81
C GLY A 137 9.18 -5.36 11.41
N ALA A 138 8.89 -4.41 12.32
CA ALA A 138 7.95 -3.31 12.11
C ALA A 138 8.62 -1.92 12.18
N LYS A 139 9.96 -1.86 12.09
CA LYS A 139 10.72 -0.60 12.24
C LYS A 139 10.22 0.52 11.31
N TYR A 140 9.90 0.16 10.07
CA TYR A 140 9.45 1.06 9.00
C TYR A 140 8.03 0.71 8.55
N ALA A 141 7.21 0.21 9.47
CA ALA A 141 5.81 -0.08 9.20
C ALA A 141 4.99 1.23 9.16
N PRO A 142 3.93 1.31 8.35
CA PRO A 142 2.97 2.40 8.45
C PRO A 142 2.29 2.41 9.82
N ALA A 143 1.75 3.56 10.24
CA ALA A 143 1.00 3.66 11.50
C ALA A 143 -0.34 2.90 11.43
N HIS A 144 -0.93 2.78 10.24
CA HIS A 144 -2.24 2.19 10.05
C HIS A 144 -2.13 0.89 9.23
N ILE A 145 -2.41 -0.24 9.90
CA ILE A 145 -2.43 -1.58 9.30
C ILE A 145 -3.81 -2.17 9.60
N GLU A 146 -4.59 -2.39 8.55
CA GLU A 146 -6.00 -2.77 8.63
C GLU A 146 -6.21 -4.16 8.02
N PRO A 147 -6.38 -5.21 8.84
CA PRO A 147 -6.73 -6.52 8.33
C PRO A 147 -8.19 -6.55 7.85
N ILE A 148 -8.45 -7.30 6.78
CA ILE A 148 -9.80 -7.62 6.32
C ILE A 148 -9.92 -9.11 6.01
N THR A 149 -11.09 -9.69 6.26
CA THR A 149 -11.41 -11.03 5.79
C THR A 149 -11.97 -10.94 4.37
N VAL A 150 -11.38 -11.72 3.45
CA VAL A 150 -11.83 -11.79 2.05
C VAL A 150 -12.08 -13.24 1.66
N VAL A 151 -13.09 -13.46 0.82
CA VAL A 151 -13.28 -14.75 0.13
C VAL A 151 -12.37 -14.78 -1.10
N GLY A 152 -11.76 -15.92 -1.41
CA GLY A 152 -10.71 -15.99 -2.45
C GLY A 152 -9.35 -15.51 -1.97
N GLY A 153 -8.55 -14.92 -2.86
CA GLY A 153 -7.15 -14.58 -2.65
C GLY A 153 -6.78 -13.15 -3.06
N HIS A 154 -5.51 -12.97 -3.44
CA HIS A 154 -4.93 -11.64 -3.69
C HIS A 154 -5.66 -10.81 -4.76
N ALA A 155 -6.20 -11.45 -5.80
CA ALA A 155 -6.87 -10.76 -6.90
C ALA A 155 -8.29 -10.29 -6.54
N ASP A 156 -8.81 -10.69 -5.38
CA ASP A 156 -10.25 -10.69 -5.14
C ASP A 156 -10.74 -9.54 -4.23
N TYR A 157 -9.86 -8.61 -3.83
CA TYR A 157 -10.22 -7.48 -2.94
C TYR A 157 -11.38 -6.63 -3.46
N PHE A 158 -11.53 -6.50 -4.78
CA PHE A 158 -12.57 -5.67 -5.41
C PHE A 158 -13.66 -6.48 -6.10
N ARG A 159 -13.79 -7.77 -5.76
CA ARG A 159 -14.92 -8.58 -6.23
C ARG A 159 -16.17 -8.23 -5.44
N HIS A 160 -17.27 -8.03 -6.15
CA HIS A 160 -18.57 -7.67 -5.57
C HIS A 160 -19.63 -8.77 -5.69
N ASP A 161 -19.47 -9.67 -6.66
CA ASP A 161 -20.42 -10.75 -6.95
C ASP A 161 -20.11 -12.04 -6.19
N MET A 162 -21.08 -12.95 -6.14
CA MET A 162 -20.85 -14.34 -5.74
C MET A 162 -19.72 -14.97 -6.57
N PRO A 163 -18.84 -15.80 -5.98
CA PRO A 163 -18.84 -16.28 -4.59
C PRO A 163 -18.07 -15.37 -3.59
N PHE A 164 -17.81 -14.10 -3.94
CA PHE A 164 -16.96 -13.19 -3.14
C PHE A 164 -17.73 -12.35 -2.11
N VAL A 165 -18.90 -12.84 -1.72
CA VAL A 165 -19.78 -12.27 -0.72
C VAL A 165 -19.78 -13.23 0.47
N ASP A 166 -19.66 -12.69 1.69
CA ASP A 166 -19.62 -13.52 2.90
C ASP A 166 -21.01 -13.90 3.42
N ALA A 167 -21.03 -14.62 4.53
CA ALA A 167 -22.27 -15.04 5.19
C ALA A 167 -23.14 -13.87 5.67
N GLN A 168 -22.57 -12.66 5.83
CA GLN A 168 -23.27 -11.43 6.21
C GLN A 168 -23.76 -10.63 4.98
N GLN A 169 -23.67 -11.20 3.77
CA GLN A 169 -24.02 -10.53 2.52
C GLN A 169 -23.15 -9.30 2.22
N VAL A 170 -21.91 -9.26 2.73
CA VAL A 170 -20.94 -8.19 2.47
C VAL A 170 -19.88 -8.67 1.49
N SER A 171 -19.70 -7.93 0.39
CA SER A 171 -18.70 -8.28 -0.61
C SER A 171 -17.27 -7.91 -0.20
N ASN A 172 -16.28 -8.55 -0.83
CA ASN A 172 -14.87 -8.15 -0.65
C ASN A 172 -14.65 -6.67 -0.99
N MET A 173 -15.29 -6.18 -2.05
CA MET A 173 -15.22 -4.78 -2.47
C MET A 173 -15.72 -3.85 -1.37
N ASP A 174 -16.88 -4.14 -0.79
CA ASP A 174 -17.48 -3.31 0.27
C ASP A 174 -16.58 -3.25 1.49
N LYS A 175 -16.02 -4.39 1.92
CA LYS A 175 -15.06 -4.45 3.04
C LYS A 175 -13.83 -3.60 2.78
N THR A 176 -13.26 -3.74 1.58
CA THR A 176 -12.05 -3.04 1.17
C THR A 176 -12.27 -1.53 1.13
N ILE A 177 -13.36 -1.09 0.47
CA ILE A 177 -13.72 0.32 0.35
C ILE A 177 -14.11 0.90 1.70
N ALA A 178 -14.92 0.20 2.51
CA ALA A 178 -15.31 0.67 3.84
C ALA A 178 -14.10 0.93 4.73
N LYS A 179 -13.10 0.03 4.73
CA LYS A 179 -11.86 0.23 5.50
C LYS A 179 -11.02 1.38 4.98
N ALA A 180 -10.82 1.47 3.66
CA ALA A 180 -10.09 2.58 3.05
C ALA A 180 -10.76 3.93 3.36
N TRP A 181 -12.08 3.98 3.18
CA TRP A 181 -12.89 5.18 3.39
C TRP A 181 -12.91 5.62 4.84
N ALA A 182 -13.14 4.71 5.78
CA ALA A 182 -13.13 5.03 7.21
C ALA A 182 -11.79 5.61 7.67
N TRP A 183 -10.67 5.08 7.15
CA TRP A 183 -9.37 5.67 7.42
C TRP A 183 -9.20 7.04 6.76
N LEU A 184 -9.55 7.17 5.48
CA LEU A 184 -9.44 8.43 4.75
C LEU A 184 -10.22 9.54 5.45
N GLN A 185 -11.46 9.30 5.87
CA GLN A 185 -12.29 10.27 6.60
C GLN A 185 -11.59 10.81 7.85
N ARG A 186 -10.97 9.94 8.65
CA ARG A 186 -10.19 10.35 9.83
C ARG A 186 -8.93 11.10 9.42
N ALA A 187 -8.24 10.61 8.40
CA ALA A 187 -6.96 11.14 7.99
C ALA A 187 -7.04 12.49 7.27
N ILE A 188 -8.19 12.84 6.68
CA ILE A 188 -8.38 14.10 5.93
C ILE A 188 -9.01 15.22 6.77
N GLN A 189 -9.56 14.89 7.95
CA GLN A 189 -10.09 15.89 8.86
C GLN A 189 -8.96 16.80 9.36
N PRO A 190 -9.20 18.12 9.51
CA PRO A 190 -8.25 18.99 10.18
C PRO A 190 -8.06 18.50 11.62
N PRO A 191 -6.86 18.67 12.21
CA PRO A 191 -6.70 18.42 13.64
C PRO A 191 -7.72 19.26 14.40
N ALA A 192 -8.43 18.65 15.35
CA ALA A 192 -9.35 19.37 16.21
C ALA A 192 -8.60 20.57 16.82
N GLN A 193 -9.14 21.77 16.63
CA GLN A 193 -8.62 22.96 17.31
C GLN A 193 -8.79 22.71 18.80
N LEU A 194 -7.67 22.57 19.52
CA LEU A 194 -7.67 22.65 20.97
C LEU A 194 -7.94 24.12 21.30
N GLU A 195 -9.17 24.41 21.76
CA GLU A 195 -9.52 25.69 22.40
C GLU A 195 -8.79 25.84 23.75
#